data_AF-A0A7Z6MXE0-F1
#
_entry.id   AF-A0A7Z6MXE0-F1
#
_cell.length_a   1.000
_cell.length_b   1.000
_cell.length_c   1.000
_cell.angle_alpha   90.00
_cell.angle_beta   90.00
_cell.angle_gamma   90.00
#
_symmetry.space_group_name_H-M   'P 1'
#
loop_
_entity.id
_entity.type
_entity.pdbx_description
1 polymer ?
#
loop_
_entity_poly.entity_id
_entity_poly.type
_entity_poly.pdbx_seq_one_letter_code
_entity_poly.pdbx_strand_id
1 'polypeptide(L)'
;MSQALQRIDETREALIGALADRNWDAIGELDMGCRNVIDEVLSEAPVDEDALREKLESLLAVYQQLLEVTTGERQAIFEEMSQINQAKNASKVYHLFG
;
A
#
# COMPACT_ATOMS: atom_id res chain seq x y z
N MET A 1 -21.44 13.25 12.50
CA MET A 1 -20.32 12.99 11.58
C MET A 1 -20.74 13.50 10.20
N SER A 2 -19.90 14.27 9.51
CA SER A 2 -20.18 14.69 8.13
C SER A 2 -20.14 13.46 7.20
N GLN A 3 -21.02 13.42 6.20
CA GLN A 3 -21.00 12.38 5.16
C GLN A 3 -19.63 12.34 4.44
N ALA A 4 -19.00 13.50 4.27
CA ALA A 4 -17.68 13.62 3.65
C ALA A 4 -16.59 12.95 4.50
N LEU A 5 -16.58 13.17 5.82
CA LEU A 5 -15.64 12.53 6.75
C LEU A 5 -15.85 11.02 6.82
N GLN A 6 -17.10 10.55 6.72
CA GLN A 6 -17.41 9.13 6.68
C GLN A 6 -16.83 8.45 5.42
N ARG A 7 -16.89 9.11 4.25
CA ARG A 7 -16.29 8.56 3.03
C ARG A 7 -14.77 8.37 3.14
N ILE A 8 -14.08 9.24 3.89
CA ILE A 8 -12.64 9.07 4.16
C ILE A 8 -12.40 7.80 4.97
N ASP A 9 -13.20 7.56 6.03
CA ASP A 9 -13.11 6.34 6.84
C ASP A 9 -13.39 5.07 6.01
N GLU A 10 -14.45 5.08 5.21
CA GLU A 10 -14.83 3.94 4.35
C GLU A 10 -13.72 3.61 3.34
N THR A 11 -13.13 4.63 2.72
CA THR A 11 -12.04 4.44 1.76
C THR A 11 -10.78 3.93 2.44
N ARG A 12 -10.48 4.42 3.65
CA ARG A 12 -9.36 3.95 4.46
C ARG A 12 -9.52 2.47 4.83
N GLU A 13 -10.71 2.06 5.25
CA GLU A 13 -11.01 0.66 5.57
C GLU A 13 -10.88 -0.25 4.34
N ALA A 14 -11.36 0.22 3.18
CA ALA A 14 -11.19 -0.50 1.92
C ALA A 14 -9.71 -0.69 1.54
N LEU A 15 -8.88 0.35 1.71
CA LEU A 15 -7.42 0.27 1.48
C LEU A 15 -6.75 -0.74 2.42
N ILE A 16 -7.13 -0.77 3.70
CA ILE A 16 -6.63 -1.75 4.67
C ILE A 16 -7.02 -3.18 4.25
N GLY A 17 -8.27 -3.39 3.83
CA GLY A 17 -8.74 -4.68 3.33
C GLY A 17 -7.95 -5.14 2.10
N ALA A 18 -7.81 -4.26 1.10
CA ALA A 18 -7.06 -4.58 -0.12
C ALA A 18 -5.57 -4.85 0.18
N LEU A 19 -4.97 -4.18 1.16
CA LEU A 19 -3.63 -4.46 1.63
C LEU A 19 -3.52 -5.83 2.31
N ALA A 20 -4.47 -6.19 3.16
CA ALA A 20 -4.50 -7.52 3.80
C ALA A 20 -4.57 -8.64 2.75
N ASP A 21 -5.34 -8.43 1.67
CA ASP A 21 -5.48 -9.36 0.55
C ASP A 21 -4.35 -9.25 -0.48
N ARG A 22 -3.41 -8.31 -0.31
CA ARG A 22 -2.32 -8.00 -1.25
C ARG A 22 -2.81 -7.73 -2.68
N ASN A 23 -4.00 -7.15 -2.79
CA ASN A 23 -4.63 -6.85 -4.07
C ASN A 23 -4.13 -5.50 -4.60
N TRP A 24 -2.97 -5.52 -5.26
CA TRP A 24 -2.29 -4.31 -5.75
C TRP A 24 -3.10 -3.52 -6.78
N ASP A 25 -3.90 -4.19 -7.60
CA ASP A 25 -4.77 -3.54 -8.58
C ASP A 25 -5.88 -2.77 -7.87
N ALA A 26 -6.56 -3.40 -6.90
CA ALA A 26 -7.58 -2.73 -6.10
C ALA A 26 -7.00 -1.56 -5.28
N ILE A 27 -5.80 -1.70 -4.73
CA ILE A 27 -5.11 -0.60 -4.02
C ILE A 27 -4.93 0.61 -4.93
N GLY A 28 -4.53 0.40 -6.20
CA GLY A 28 -4.34 1.49 -7.16
C GLY A 28 -5.64 2.24 -7.47
N GLU A 29 -6.73 1.50 -7.67
CA GLU A 29 -8.06 2.09 -7.89
C GLU A 29 -8.56 2.86 -6.66
N LEU A 30 -8.37 2.28 -5.46
CA LEU A 30 -8.78 2.87 -4.19
C LEU A 30 -7.96 4.13 -3.84
N ASP A 31 -6.65 4.18 -4.14
CA ASP A 31 -5.83 5.39 -3.95
C ASP A 31 -6.36 6.56 -4.77
N MET A 32 -6.71 6.30 -6.03
CA MET A 32 -7.27 7.33 -6.91
C MET A 32 -8.64 7.81 -6.40
N GLY A 33 -9.50 6.89 -5.96
CA GLY A 33 -10.77 7.24 -5.32
C GLY A 33 -10.58 8.06 -4.04
N CYS A 34 -9.59 7.70 -3.22
CA CYS A 34 -9.29 8.40 -1.97
C CYS A 34 -8.92 9.87 -2.21
N ARG A 35 -8.10 10.16 -3.22
CA ARG A 35 -7.74 11.54 -3.59
C ARG A 35 -8.96 12.36 -3.99
N ASN A 36 -9.85 11.78 -4.78
CA ASN A 36 -11.10 12.45 -5.16
C ASN A 36 -11.99 12.74 -3.94
N VAL A 37 -12.11 11.79 -3.01
CA VAL A 37 -12.87 11.99 -1.76
C VAL A 37 -12.26 13.11 -0.92
N ILE A 38 -10.94 13.17 -0.80
CA ILE A 38 -10.25 14.25 -0.07
C ILE A 38 -10.50 15.61 -0.73
N ASP A 39 -10.38 15.70 -2.06
CA ASP A 39 -10.64 16.93 -2.80
C ASP A 39 -12.09 17.41 -2.62
N GLU A 40 -13.07 16.49 -2.66
CA GLU A 40 -14.47 16.78 -2.35
C GLU A 40 -14.63 17.34 -0.94
N VAL A 41 -14.07 16.66 0.08
CA VAL A 41 -14.17 17.05 1.48
C VAL A 41 -13.57 18.44 1.72
N LEU A 42 -12.42 18.73 1.10
CA LEU A 42 -11.76 20.04 1.22
C LEU A 42 -12.54 21.17 0.52
N SER A 43 -13.35 20.83 -0.48
CA SER A 43 -14.20 21.78 -1.21
C SER A 43 -15.54 22.07 -0.53
N GLU A 44 -16.02 21.16 0.31
CA GLU A 44 -17.26 21.33 1.06
C GLU A 44 -17.01 22.19 2.32
N ALA A 45 -17.64 23.36 2.40
CA ALA A 45 -17.65 24.18 3.61
C ALA A 45 -19.06 24.16 4.26
N PRO A 46 -19.17 24.10 5.61
CA PRO A 46 -18.11 23.98 6.61
C PRO A 46 -17.78 22.52 6.99
N VAL A 47 -16.50 22.22 7.22
CA VAL A 47 -16.00 20.93 7.74
C VAL A 47 -15.34 21.15 9.11
N ASP A 48 -15.47 20.17 9.98
CA ASP A 48 -14.75 20.10 11.26
C ASP A 48 -13.26 19.80 10.98
N GLU A 49 -12.41 20.82 11.14
CA GLU A 49 -10.99 20.75 10.84
C GLU A 49 -10.22 19.78 11.73
N ASP A 50 -10.61 19.64 13.00
CA ASP A 50 -9.95 18.73 13.93
C ASP A 50 -10.27 17.28 13.60
N ALA A 51 -11.55 17.00 13.31
CA ALA A 51 -11.97 15.69 12.83
C ALA A 51 -11.31 15.36 11.47
N LEU A 52 -11.23 16.31 10.54
CA LEU A 52 -10.56 16.11 9.26
C LEU A 52 -9.07 15.75 9.44
N ARG A 53 -8.36 16.46 10.32
CA ARG A 53 -6.95 16.19 10.60
C ARG A 53 -6.73 14.77 11.10
N GLU A 54 -7.52 14.31 12.07
CA GLU A 54 -7.43 12.94 12.61
C GLU A 54 -7.60 11.88 11.52
N LYS A 55 -8.53 12.11 10.59
CA LYS A 55 -8.77 11.19 9.46
C LYS A 55 -7.61 11.16 8.47
N LEU A 56 -7.03 12.32 8.15
CA LEU A 56 -5.87 12.41 7.26
C LEU A 56 -4.62 11.77 7.89
N GLU A 57 -4.40 11.93 9.19
CA GLU A 57 -3.31 11.26 9.91
C GLU A 57 -3.49 9.73 9.90
N SER A 58 -4.71 9.26 10.13
CA SER A 58 -5.03 7.83 10.06
C SER A 58 -4.81 7.25 8.66
N LEU A 59 -5.13 8.02 7.62
CA LEU A 59 -4.89 7.64 6.23
C LEU A 59 -3.39 7.62 5.90
N LEU A 60 -2.62 8.59 6.38
CA LEU A 60 -1.15 8.62 6.23
C LEU A 60 -0.50 7.35 6.79
N ALA A 61 -0.97 6.86 7.94
CA ALA A 61 -0.49 5.62 8.53
C ALA A 61 -0.72 4.40 7.63
N VAL A 62 -1.85 4.34 6.90
CA VAL A 62 -2.13 3.27 5.93
C VAL A 62 -1.17 3.35 4.74
N TYR A 63 -0.90 4.54 4.21
CA TYR A 63 0.07 4.72 3.13
C TYR A 63 1.50 4.35 3.54
N GLN A 64 1.89 4.62 4.78
CA GLN A 64 3.18 4.16 5.33
C GLN A 64 3.27 2.64 5.35
N GLN A 65 2.21 1.94 5.81
CA GLN A 65 2.16 0.48 5.78
C GLN A 65 2.21 -0.07 4.35
N LEU A 66 1.51 0.55 3.40
CA LEU A 66 1.58 0.17 1.98
C LEU A 66 3.01 0.23 1.44
N LEU A 67 3.75 1.28 1.78
CA LEU A 67 5.15 1.44 1.37
C LEU A 67 6.05 0.38 2.01
N GLU A 68 5.88 0.11 3.30
CA GLU A 68 6.65 -0.90 4.03
C GLU A 68 6.45 -2.30 3.44
N VAL A 69 5.18 -2.71 3.25
CA VAL A 69 4.86 -4.02 2.68
C VAL A 69 5.42 -4.14 1.26
N THR A 70 5.18 -3.14 0.40
CA THR A 70 5.66 -3.17 -0.99
C THR A 70 7.19 -3.21 -1.09
N THR A 71 7.89 -2.50 -0.20
CA THR A 71 9.35 -2.51 -0.14
C THR A 71 9.87 -3.87 0.34
N GLY A 72 9.23 -4.46 1.34
CA GLY A 72 9.54 -5.82 1.81
C GLY A 72 9.38 -6.88 0.72
N GLU A 73 8.27 -6.84 -0.04
CA GLU A 73 8.02 -7.78 -1.14
C GLU A 73 9.09 -7.68 -2.24
N ARG A 74 9.50 -6.45 -2.60
CA ARG A 74 10.57 -6.25 -3.59
C ARG A 74 11.90 -6.84 -3.12
N GLN A 75 12.20 -6.70 -1.83
CA GLN A 75 13.42 -7.23 -1.24
C GLN A 75 13.42 -8.77 -1.24
N ALA A 76 12.29 -9.40 -0.91
CA ALA A 76 12.14 -10.85 -0.96
C ALA A 76 12.37 -11.41 -2.38
N ILE A 77 11.80 -10.75 -3.41
CA ILE A 77 12.02 -11.13 -4.81
C ILE A 77 13.52 -11.05 -5.16
N PHE A 78 14.22 -10.01 -4.72
CA PHE A 78 15.64 -9.86 -4.97
C PHE A 78 16.46 -10.99 -4.32
N GLU A 79 16.11 -11.36 -3.08
CA GLU A 79 16.75 -12.46 -2.36
C GLU A 79 16.54 -13.81 -3.03
N GLU A 80 15.31 -14.11 -3.48
CA GLU A 80 15.01 -15.31 -4.26
C GLU A 80 15.82 -15.37 -5.55
N MET A 81 15.90 -14.26 -6.29
CA MET A 81 16.69 -14.18 -7.53
C MET A 81 18.20 -14.37 -7.26
N SER A 82 18.72 -13.88 -6.14
CA SER A 82 20.11 -14.11 -5.72
C SER A 82 20.37 -15.59 -5.41
N GLN A 83 19.46 -16.25 -4.68
CA GLN A 83 19.56 -17.68 -4.36
C GLN A 83 19.53 -18.55 -5.61
N ILE A 84 18.65 -18.27 -6.57
CA ILE A 84 18.58 -18.98 -7.86
C ILE A 84 19.90 -18.86 -8.61
N ASN A 85 20.49 -17.66 -8.67
CA ASN A 85 21.77 -17.44 -9.33
C ASN A 85 22.92 -18.20 -8.64
N GLN A 86 22.95 -18.23 -7.32
CA GLN A 86 23.94 -19.00 -6.56
C GLN A 86 23.80 -20.51 -6.81
N ALA A 87 22.57 -21.04 -6.77
CA ALA A 87 22.32 -22.46 -7.05
C ALA A 87 22.75 -22.86 -8.47
N LYS A 88 22.48 -22.00 -9.46
CA LYS A 88 22.91 -22.21 -10.86
C LYS A 88 24.44 -22.22 -11.00
N ASN A 89 25.14 -21.35 -10.29
CA ASN A 89 26.60 -21.29 -10.32
C ASN A 89 27.23 -22.50 -9.61
N ALA A 90 26.67 -22.93 -8.48
CA ALA A 90 27.13 -24.13 -7.77
C ALA A 90 26.98 -25.39 -8.65
N SER A 91 25.83 -25.57 -9.32
CA SER A 91 25.61 -26.70 -10.24
C SER A 91 26.60 -26.73 -11.41
N LYS A 92 27.02 -25.57 -11.94
CA LYS A 92 28.04 -25.49 -12.99
C LYS A 92 29.44 -25.89 -12.50
N VAL A 93 29.79 -25.56 -11.25
CA VAL A 93 31.07 -25.97 -10.65
C VAL A 93 31.14 -27.49 -10.51
N TYR A 94 30.05 -28.15 -10.08
CA TYR A 94 30.02 -29.61 -10.02
C TYR A 94 30.17 -30.28 -11.40
N HIS A 95 29.67 -29.66 -12.48
CA HIS A 95 29.88 -30.13 -13.85
C HIS A 95 31.29 -29.90 -14.42
N LEU A 96 32.09 -29.01 -13.82
CA LEU A 96 33.46 -28.72 -14.26
C LEU A 96 34.51 -29.61 -13.58
N PHE A 97 34.12 -30.34 -12.52
CA PHE A 97 35.02 -31.17 -11.71
C PHE A 97 34.56 -32.65 -11.58
N GLY A 98 33.58 -33.09 -12.37
CA GLY A 98 33.16 -34.50 -12.50
C GLY A 98 33.30 -34.96 -13.95
#